data_AF-A0A1L7CFT8-F1
#
_entry.id   AF-A0A1L7CFT8-F1
#
_cell.length_a   1.000
_cell.length_b   1.000
_cell.length_c   1.000
_cell.angle_alpha   90.00
_cell.angle_beta   90.00
_cell.angle_gamma   90.00
#
_symmetry.space_group_name_H-M   'P 1'
#
loop_
_entity.id
_entity.type
_entity.pdbx_description
1 polymer ?
#
loop_
_entity_poly.entity_id
_entity_poly.type
_entity_poly.pdbx_seq_one_letter_code
_entity_poly.pdbx_strand_id
1 'polypeptide(L)'
;MTTPSTHQPTRVPRVLAIAGTDPSGGAGIHADIKSISAAGGYAMGAVTAIVSQNTRGVNAVFPLPPQVIEQQIQAVVDDVSIDAVKVGMLGDEDTIAAVAPFLRHLHGSVPIVVDPVMVSTSGHRLLSEGAVDALRALLSQADVLTPNVPELEILCGADTGSLTCREDVGQAARAVMQQHNISVIAKGGHLDATDVGNTVFDRAGAIQHCSSARVDSTATHGTGCSLSSALATRIGAGDSLYQATVWSTRWLRHAIACGEALSVGHGHGPVDHFAHIRPEHGWLDPTRNPLR
;
A
#
# COMPACT_ATOMS: atom_id res chain seq x y z
N MET A 1 -40.35 -13.92 16.83
CA MET A 1 -40.30 -13.30 15.50
C MET A 1 -38.94 -12.68 15.34
N THR A 2 -38.02 -13.39 14.70
CA THR A 2 -36.68 -12.90 14.35
C THR A 2 -36.84 -11.98 13.14
N THR A 3 -36.54 -10.69 13.31
CA THR A 3 -36.45 -9.75 12.21
C THR A 3 -35.35 -10.23 11.24
N PRO A 4 -35.60 -10.26 9.92
CA PRO A 4 -34.54 -10.55 8.97
C PRO A 4 -33.55 -9.39 9.02
N SER A 5 -32.29 -9.67 9.36
CA SER A 5 -31.18 -8.76 9.09
C SER A 5 -31.17 -8.52 7.57
N THR A 6 -31.52 -7.31 7.15
CA THR A 6 -31.32 -6.86 5.77
C THR A 6 -29.83 -6.67 5.57
N HIS A 7 -29.10 -7.76 5.32
CA HIS A 7 -27.76 -7.67 4.76
C HIS A 7 -27.92 -7.02 3.37
N GLN A 8 -27.75 -5.70 3.30
CA GLN A 8 -27.42 -5.06 2.04
C GLN A 8 -26.20 -5.80 1.48
N PRO A 9 -26.24 -6.27 0.22
CA PRO A 9 -25.09 -6.92 -0.37
C PRO A 9 -23.90 -5.96 -0.28
N THR A 10 -22.84 -6.38 0.41
CA THR A 10 -21.61 -5.60 0.52
C THR A 10 -21.06 -5.43 -0.88
N ARG A 11 -21.13 -4.21 -1.41
CA ARG A 11 -20.64 -3.87 -2.75
C ARG A 11 -19.13 -4.10 -2.80
N VAL A 12 -18.66 -4.80 -3.83
CA VAL A 12 -17.22 -4.99 -4.09
C VAL A 12 -16.61 -3.63 -4.46
N PRO A 13 -15.64 -3.09 -3.68
CA PRO A 13 -15.08 -1.78 -3.95
C PRO A 13 -14.19 -1.76 -5.20
N ARG A 14 -14.41 -0.71 -6.00
CA ARG A 14 -13.69 -0.18 -7.16
C ARG A 14 -12.30 0.39 -6.86
N VAL A 15 -11.21 -0.37 -6.75
CA VAL A 15 -9.92 0.21 -6.31
C VAL A 15 -8.93 0.40 -7.46
N LEU A 16 -8.49 1.64 -7.70
CA LEU A 16 -7.45 1.96 -8.67
C LEU A 16 -6.08 2.04 -7.99
N ALA A 17 -5.12 1.22 -8.41
CA ALA A 17 -3.72 1.31 -8.02
C ALA A 17 -2.90 2.07 -9.08
N ILE A 18 -2.12 3.07 -8.66
CA ILE A 18 -1.20 3.82 -9.50
C ILE A 18 0.23 3.53 -9.02
N ALA A 19 0.98 2.71 -9.76
CA ALA A 19 2.30 2.25 -9.32
C ALA A 19 3.14 1.68 -10.47
N GLY A 20 4.44 1.47 -10.22
CA GLY A 20 5.31 0.73 -11.14
C GLY A 20 5.07 -0.78 -11.11
N THR A 21 5.59 -1.48 -12.12
CA THR A 21 5.52 -2.95 -12.17
C THR A 21 6.61 -3.62 -11.31
N ASP A 22 6.38 -4.86 -10.95
CA ASP A 22 7.43 -5.79 -10.49
C ASP A 22 7.22 -7.14 -11.18
N PRO A 23 8.02 -7.52 -12.18
CA PRO A 23 7.83 -8.76 -12.95
C PRO A 23 7.84 -10.04 -12.11
N SER A 24 8.47 -10.03 -10.93
CA SER A 24 8.42 -11.19 -10.01
C SER A 24 7.07 -11.34 -9.30
N GLY A 25 6.21 -10.32 -9.40
CA GLY A 25 4.86 -10.30 -8.87
C GLY A 25 4.78 -10.14 -7.35
N GLY A 26 5.86 -9.75 -6.69
CA GLY A 26 5.94 -9.61 -5.24
C GLY A 26 5.62 -8.22 -4.71
N ALA A 27 5.86 -7.18 -5.50
CA ALA A 27 5.61 -5.77 -5.18
C ALA A 27 4.91 -5.03 -6.34
N GLY A 28 4.92 -3.70 -6.27
CA GLY A 28 4.37 -2.82 -7.30
C GLY A 28 2.89 -3.11 -7.58
N ILE A 29 2.46 -2.80 -8.80
CA ILE A 29 1.06 -2.96 -9.22
C ILE A 29 0.59 -4.42 -9.14
N HIS A 30 1.50 -5.40 -9.25
CA HIS A 30 1.15 -6.82 -9.12
C HIS A 30 0.80 -7.19 -7.68
N ALA A 31 1.53 -6.69 -6.69
CA ALA A 31 1.15 -6.83 -5.29
C ALA A 31 -0.12 -6.05 -4.96
N ASP A 32 -0.29 -4.87 -5.57
CA ASP A 32 -1.49 -4.06 -5.39
C ASP A 32 -2.74 -4.82 -5.84
N ILE A 33 -2.72 -5.36 -7.07
CA ILE A 33 -3.84 -6.14 -7.62
C ILE A 33 -4.17 -7.35 -6.73
N LYS A 34 -3.15 -8.09 -6.29
CA LYS A 34 -3.33 -9.27 -5.41
C LYS A 34 -3.89 -8.88 -4.04
N SER A 35 -3.40 -7.79 -3.46
CA SER A 35 -3.82 -7.29 -2.15
C SER A 35 -5.24 -6.75 -2.18
N ILE A 36 -5.61 -6.00 -3.22
CA ILE A 36 -6.97 -5.53 -3.44
C ILE A 36 -7.92 -6.72 -3.57
N SER A 37 -7.56 -7.71 -4.38
CA SER A 37 -8.35 -8.93 -4.57
C SER A 37 -8.51 -9.70 -3.26
N ALA A 38 -7.40 -9.87 -2.52
CA ALA A 38 -7.39 -10.53 -1.22
C ALA A 38 -8.22 -9.79 -0.15
N ALA A 39 -8.31 -8.46 -0.23
CA ALA A 39 -9.12 -7.64 0.67
C ALA A 39 -10.61 -7.55 0.26
N GLY A 40 -10.99 -8.19 -0.85
CA GLY A 40 -12.37 -8.28 -1.34
C GLY A 40 -12.78 -7.18 -2.33
N GLY A 41 -11.81 -6.46 -2.91
CA GLY A 41 -12.05 -5.43 -3.93
C GLY A 41 -11.82 -5.90 -5.36
N TYR A 42 -12.32 -5.12 -6.31
CA TYR A 42 -11.98 -5.25 -7.73
C TYR A 42 -10.81 -4.32 -8.05
N ALA A 43 -9.71 -4.89 -8.53
CA ALA A 43 -8.47 -4.17 -8.78
C ALA A 43 -8.41 -3.60 -10.21
N MET A 44 -8.10 -2.31 -10.29
CA MET A 44 -7.75 -1.60 -11.51
C MET A 44 -6.33 -1.06 -11.36
N GLY A 45 -5.66 -0.75 -12.48
CA GLY A 45 -4.26 -0.35 -12.45
C GLY A 45 -3.90 0.68 -13.52
N ALA A 46 -3.12 1.69 -13.13
CA ALA A 46 -2.38 2.56 -14.04
C ALA A 46 -0.88 2.45 -13.73
N VAL A 47 -0.09 2.05 -14.73
CA VAL A 47 1.34 1.82 -14.58
C VAL A 47 2.09 3.14 -14.72
N THR A 48 2.98 3.44 -13.77
CA THR A 48 3.86 4.62 -13.80
C THR A 48 5.23 4.33 -14.39
N ALA A 49 5.75 3.12 -14.16
CA ALA A 49 7.03 2.67 -14.68
C ALA A 49 7.05 1.16 -14.88
N ILE A 50 7.81 0.70 -15.87
CA ILE A 50 8.17 -0.71 -15.98
C ILE A 50 9.48 -0.90 -15.23
N VAL A 51 9.54 -1.86 -14.31
CA VAL A 51 10.77 -2.15 -13.56
C VAL A 51 11.32 -3.50 -13.98
N SER A 52 12.61 -3.55 -14.30
CA SER A 52 13.35 -4.82 -14.36
C SER A 52 13.77 -5.17 -12.93
N GLN A 53 12.93 -5.93 -12.24
CA GLN A 53 13.14 -6.34 -10.85
C GLN A 53 12.89 -7.84 -10.68
N ASN A 54 13.58 -8.43 -9.71
CA ASN A 54 13.31 -9.77 -9.21
C ASN A 54 13.52 -9.82 -7.69
N THR A 55 13.41 -11.01 -7.09
CA THR A 55 13.56 -11.22 -5.64
C THR A 55 14.94 -10.86 -5.08
N ARG A 56 15.94 -10.62 -5.94
CA ARG A 56 17.32 -10.24 -5.56
C ARG A 56 17.56 -8.73 -5.66
N GLY A 57 16.61 -7.97 -6.20
CA GLY A 57 16.67 -6.52 -6.28
C GLY A 57 16.25 -5.94 -7.62
N VAL A 58 16.46 -4.63 -7.76
CA VAL A 58 16.13 -3.83 -8.94
C VAL A 58 17.36 -3.73 -9.86
N ASN A 59 17.18 -4.07 -11.14
CA ASN A 59 18.20 -3.92 -12.17
C ASN A 59 18.06 -2.61 -12.95
N ALA A 60 16.83 -2.22 -13.29
CA ALA A 60 16.55 -1.00 -14.05
C ALA A 60 15.11 -0.54 -13.82
N VAL A 61 14.89 0.76 -13.95
CA VAL A 61 13.56 1.41 -13.90
C VAL A 61 13.37 2.16 -15.22
N PHE A 62 12.22 1.95 -15.85
CA PHE A 62 11.82 2.60 -17.11
C PHE A 62 10.54 3.40 -16.85
N PRO A 63 10.64 4.70 -16.53
CA PRO A 63 9.48 5.57 -16.39
C PRO A 63 8.67 5.58 -17.68
N LEU A 64 7.34 5.53 -17.57
CA LEU A 64 6.47 5.74 -18.72
C LEU A 64 6.32 7.24 -19.01
N PRO A 65 6.15 7.64 -20.28
CA PRO A 65 5.84 9.02 -20.59
C PRO A 65 4.58 9.48 -19.83
N PRO A 66 4.56 10.69 -19.24
CA PRO A 66 3.43 11.22 -18.46
C PRO A 66 2.06 11.08 -19.17
N GLN A 67 2.03 11.34 -20.47
CA GLN A 67 0.84 11.22 -21.32
C GLN A 67 0.28 9.79 -21.36
N VAL A 68 1.13 8.77 -21.29
CA VAL A 68 0.70 7.36 -21.24
C VAL A 68 0.07 7.04 -19.88
N ILE A 69 0.56 7.65 -18.80
CA ILE A 69 0.01 7.51 -17.46
C ILE A 69 -1.39 8.16 -17.41
N GLU A 70 -1.50 9.38 -17.93
CA GLU A 70 -2.77 10.12 -18.05
C GLU A 70 -3.80 9.36 -18.87
N GLN A 71 -3.41 8.81 -20.04
CA GLN A 71 -4.31 8.04 -20.90
C GLN A 71 -4.82 6.77 -20.23
N GLN A 72 -3.99 6.07 -19.45
CA GLN A 72 -4.43 4.91 -18.66
C GLN A 72 -5.47 5.30 -17.62
N ILE A 73 -5.19 6.37 -16.86
CA ILE A 73 -6.13 6.89 -15.85
C ILE A 73 -7.44 7.30 -16.51
N GLN A 74 -7.37 8.04 -17.62
CA GLN A 74 -8.54 8.50 -18.36
C GLN A 74 -9.41 7.33 -18.85
N ALA A 75 -8.78 6.30 -19.43
CA ALA A 75 -9.48 5.12 -19.92
C ALA A 75 -10.24 4.37 -18.80
N VAL A 76 -9.72 4.37 -17.57
CA VAL A 76 -10.42 3.78 -16.42
C VAL A 76 -11.59 4.64 -15.98
N VAL A 77 -11.37 5.95 -15.80
CA VAL A 77 -12.39 6.83 -15.21
C VAL A 77 -13.56 7.11 -16.16
N ASP A 78 -13.35 6.99 -17.47
CA ASP A 78 -14.39 7.14 -18.49
C ASP A 78 -15.43 6.01 -18.46
N ASP A 79 -15.06 4.84 -17.93
CA ASP A 79 -15.90 3.63 -17.96
C ASP A 79 -16.28 3.14 -16.56
N VAL A 80 -15.36 3.23 -15.59
CA VAL A 80 -15.50 2.59 -14.28
C VAL A 80 -15.40 3.65 -13.18
N SER A 81 -16.48 3.79 -12.37
CA SER A 81 -16.34 4.63 -11.17
C SER A 81 -15.38 4.02 -10.16
N ILE A 82 -14.73 4.89 -9.40
CA ILE A 82 -13.70 4.52 -8.43
C ILE A 82 -14.31 4.65 -7.03
N ASP A 83 -14.00 3.70 -6.14
CA ASP A 83 -14.39 3.74 -4.73
C ASP A 83 -13.20 4.00 -3.80
N ALA A 84 -11.97 3.77 -4.25
CA ALA A 84 -10.73 4.19 -3.58
C ALA A 84 -9.54 4.21 -4.55
N VAL A 85 -8.51 4.99 -4.22
CA VAL A 85 -7.24 5.02 -4.95
C VAL A 85 -6.09 4.65 -4.01
N LYS A 86 -5.19 3.80 -4.49
CA LYS A 86 -3.87 3.59 -3.89
C LYS A 86 -2.80 4.15 -4.82
N VAL A 87 -1.90 4.95 -4.27
CA VAL A 87 -0.72 5.47 -4.97
C VAL A 87 0.52 4.81 -4.39
N GLY A 88 1.34 4.21 -5.25
CA GLY A 88 2.62 3.61 -4.89
C GLY A 88 3.80 4.41 -5.46
N MET A 89 4.75 3.70 -6.06
CA MET A 89 5.95 4.30 -6.65
C MET A 89 5.60 5.25 -7.81
N LEU A 90 5.95 6.53 -7.65
CA LEU A 90 5.79 7.57 -8.68
C LEU A 90 7.09 7.86 -9.44
N GLY A 91 8.27 7.64 -8.85
CA GLY A 91 9.55 7.73 -9.57
C GLY A 91 10.14 9.14 -9.64
N ASP A 92 9.43 10.07 -10.26
CA ASP A 92 9.93 11.41 -10.60
C ASP A 92 8.84 12.49 -10.57
N GLU A 93 9.27 13.75 -10.75
CA GLU A 93 8.42 14.94 -10.74
C GLU A 93 7.39 14.92 -11.88
N ASP A 94 7.80 14.49 -13.07
CA ASP A 94 6.94 14.43 -14.26
C ASP A 94 5.77 13.47 -14.06
N THR A 95 6.03 12.31 -13.45
CA THR A 95 5.00 11.35 -13.09
C THR A 95 4.08 11.89 -12.01
N ILE A 96 4.63 12.54 -10.97
CA ILE A 96 3.82 13.20 -9.93
C ILE A 96 2.91 14.26 -10.56
N ALA A 97 3.44 15.05 -11.48
CA ALA A 97 2.71 16.10 -12.19
C ALA A 97 1.58 15.53 -13.06
N ALA A 98 1.77 14.38 -13.72
CA ALA A 98 0.70 13.70 -14.46
C ALA A 98 -0.41 13.13 -13.57
N VAL A 99 -0.06 12.62 -12.39
CA VAL A 99 -1.03 11.97 -11.49
C VAL A 99 -1.79 12.99 -10.62
N ALA A 100 -1.16 14.11 -10.25
CA ALA A 100 -1.74 15.10 -9.33
C ALA A 100 -3.11 15.66 -9.77
N PRO A 101 -3.35 16.07 -11.04
CA PRO A 101 -4.65 16.59 -11.45
C PRO A 101 -5.79 15.61 -11.18
N PHE A 102 -5.56 14.33 -11.44
CA PHE A 102 -6.53 13.27 -11.19
C PHE A 102 -6.82 13.10 -9.68
N LEU A 103 -5.79 13.02 -8.84
CA LEU A 103 -5.98 12.89 -7.39
C LEU A 103 -6.72 14.10 -6.80
N ARG A 104 -6.37 15.31 -7.24
CA ARG A 104 -7.04 16.55 -6.82
C ARG A 104 -8.53 16.55 -7.18
N HIS A 105 -8.89 16.01 -8.34
CA HIS A 105 -10.29 15.89 -8.76
C HIS A 105 -11.09 14.93 -7.87
N LEU A 106 -10.46 13.85 -7.39
CA LEU A 106 -11.09 12.85 -6.53
C LEU A 106 -11.06 13.18 -5.04
N HIS A 107 -10.14 14.05 -4.60
CA HIS A 107 -9.90 14.32 -3.19
C HIS A 107 -11.19 14.74 -2.46
N GLY A 108 -11.47 14.06 -1.34
CA GLY A 108 -12.70 14.23 -0.55
C GLY A 108 -13.93 13.50 -1.08
N SER A 109 -13.90 12.97 -2.31
CA SER A 109 -14.98 12.15 -2.88
C SER A 109 -14.79 10.66 -2.63
N VAL A 110 -13.54 10.19 -2.74
CA VAL A 110 -13.14 8.81 -2.47
C VAL A 110 -11.84 8.78 -1.67
N PRO A 111 -11.57 7.74 -0.87
CA PRO A 111 -10.32 7.61 -0.13
C PRO A 111 -9.11 7.51 -1.05
N ILE A 112 -8.10 8.34 -0.80
CA ILE A 112 -6.80 8.29 -1.47
C ILE A 112 -5.71 7.90 -0.46
N VAL A 113 -5.12 6.71 -0.65
CA VAL A 113 -4.02 6.18 0.18
C VAL A 113 -2.71 6.32 -0.58
N VAL A 114 -1.73 7.00 0.00
CA VAL A 114 -0.39 7.18 -0.56
C VAL A 114 0.61 6.35 0.24
N ASP A 115 1.26 5.40 -0.41
CA ASP A 115 2.48 4.75 0.06
C ASP A 115 3.67 5.50 -0.55
N PRO A 116 4.41 6.30 0.23
CA PRO A 116 5.42 7.22 -0.29
C PRO A 116 6.71 6.47 -0.63
N VAL A 117 6.65 5.55 -1.60
CA VAL A 117 7.75 4.65 -1.95
C VAL A 117 8.93 5.47 -2.47
N MET A 118 9.98 5.60 -1.66
CA MET A 118 11.22 6.30 -2.04
C MET A 118 12.39 5.34 -2.30
N VAL A 119 12.36 4.17 -1.68
CA VAL A 119 13.42 3.15 -1.74
C VAL A 119 12.79 1.77 -1.78
N SER A 120 13.32 0.88 -2.61
CA SER A 120 12.89 -0.53 -2.67
C SER A 120 13.28 -1.29 -1.40
N THR A 121 12.65 -2.45 -1.16
CA THR A 121 13.07 -3.39 -0.10
C THR A 121 14.54 -3.81 -0.23
N SER A 122 15.09 -3.80 -1.45
CA SER A 122 16.50 -4.08 -1.74
C SER A 122 17.44 -2.87 -1.59
N GLY A 123 16.96 -1.71 -1.15
CA GLY A 123 17.78 -0.51 -0.93
C GLY A 123 18.01 0.37 -2.18
N HIS A 124 17.49 -0.02 -3.34
CA HIS A 124 17.55 0.81 -4.55
C HIS A 124 16.67 2.06 -4.41
N ARG A 125 17.22 3.26 -4.63
CA ARG A 125 16.47 4.51 -4.65
C ARG A 125 15.47 4.50 -5.82
N LEU A 126 14.21 4.76 -5.53
CA LEU A 126 13.11 4.75 -6.48
C LEU A 126 12.52 6.15 -6.73
N LEU A 127 12.76 7.11 -5.83
CA LEU A 127 12.35 8.50 -6.01
C LEU A 127 13.58 9.38 -6.31
N SER A 128 13.50 10.18 -7.37
CA SER A 128 14.55 11.16 -7.69
C SER A 128 14.67 12.22 -6.57
N GLU A 129 15.85 12.83 -6.42
CA GLU A 129 16.08 13.81 -5.34
C GLU A 129 15.17 15.04 -5.46
N GLY A 130 14.89 15.52 -6.67
CA GLY A 130 13.97 16.64 -6.90
C GLY A 130 12.49 16.29 -6.67
N ALA A 131 12.12 15.01 -6.72
CA ALA A 131 10.72 14.59 -6.59
C ALA A 131 10.19 14.56 -5.16
N VAL A 132 11.02 14.76 -4.14
CA VAL A 132 10.58 14.79 -2.73
C VAL A 132 9.63 15.95 -2.47
N ASP A 133 9.92 17.15 -2.97
CA ASP A 133 9.07 18.31 -2.75
C ASP A 133 7.77 18.22 -3.55
N ALA A 134 7.83 17.67 -4.77
CA ALA A 134 6.63 17.34 -5.55
C ALA A 134 5.74 16.33 -4.81
N LEU A 135 6.33 15.30 -4.20
CA LEU A 135 5.60 14.32 -3.39
C LEU A 135 4.98 14.97 -2.16
N ARG A 136 5.71 15.81 -1.42
CA ARG A 136 5.16 16.57 -0.28
C ARG A 136 3.98 17.45 -0.70
N ALA A 137 4.06 18.11 -1.85
CA ALA A 137 2.96 18.91 -2.37
C ALA A 137 1.74 18.04 -2.73
N LEU A 138 1.96 16.83 -3.27
CA LEU A 138 0.91 15.86 -3.57
C LEU A 138 0.14 15.41 -2.32
N LEU A 139 0.80 15.34 -1.15
CA LEU A 139 0.16 14.84 0.08
C LEU A 139 -1.06 15.66 0.52
N SER A 140 -1.16 16.93 0.12
CA SER A 140 -2.36 17.76 0.35
C SER A 140 -3.62 17.27 -0.39
N GLN A 141 -3.46 16.30 -1.29
CA GLN A 141 -4.52 15.70 -2.12
C GLN A 141 -4.78 14.24 -1.72
N ALA A 142 -4.22 13.78 -0.60
CA ALA A 142 -4.36 12.42 -0.12
C ALA A 142 -5.08 12.38 1.24
N ASP A 143 -5.72 11.26 1.52
CA ASP A 143 -6.48 11.07 2.74
C ASP A 143 -5.71 10.32 3.83
N VAL A 144 -4.85 9.40 3.40
CA VAL A 144 -4.02 8.56 4.26
C VAL A 144 -2.62 8.42 3.68
N LEU A 145 -1.60 8.64 4.50
CA LEU A 145 -0.19 8.38 4.20
C LEU A 145 0.28 7.16 4.99
N THR A 146 1.05 6.26 4.37
CA THR A 146 1.58 5.06 5.04
C THR A 146 3.11 5.00 5.04
N PRO A 147 3.84 5.92 5.70
CA PRO A 147 5.30 5.96 5.61
C PRO A 147 5.95 4.92 6.54
N ASN A 148 7.08 4.34 6.14
CA ASN A 148 8.01 3.70 7.07
C ASN A 148 8.88 4.78 7.75
N VAL A 149 9.75 4.37 8.67
CA VAL A 149 10.58 5.31 9.44
C VAL A 149 11.51 6.15 8.55
N PRO A 150 12.31 5.55 7.63
CA PRO A 150 13.12 6.34 6.70
C PRO A 150 12.31 7.30 5.79
N GLU A 151 11.15 6.85 5.30
CA GLU A 151 10.25 7.71 4.50
C GLU A 151 9.72 8.87 5.35
N LEU A 152 9.40 8.62 6.63
CA LEU A 152 8.90 9.64 7.53
C LEU A 152 9.97 10.70 7.86
N GLU A 153 11.23 10.29 8.08
CA GLU A 153 12.37 11.20 8.24
C GLU A 153 12.47 12.18 7.07
N ILE A 154 12.44 11.64 5.84
CA ILE A 154 12.50 12.45 4.63
C ILE A 154 11.28 13.39 4.57
N LEU A 155 10.07 12.89 4.82
CA LEU A 155 8.86 13.70 4.70
C LEU A 155 8.79 14.83 5.73
N CYS A 156 9.21 14.59 6.98
CA CYS A 156 9.25 15.63 8.01
C CYS A 156 10.51 16.51 7.98
N GLY A 157 11.48 16.19 7.12
CA GLY A 157 12.73 16.95 7.00
C GLY A 157 13.70 16.72 8.16
N ALA A 158 13.62 15.56 8.82
CA ALA A 158 14.57 15.15 9.83
C ALA A 158 15.81 14.50 9.21
N ASP A 159 16.91 14.47 9.97
CA ASP A 159 18.13 13.79 9.55
C ASP A 159 17.93 12.27 9.48
N THR A 160 18.58 11.61 8.52
CA THR A 160 18.52 10.15 8.36
C THR A 160 18.99 9.43 9.62
N GLY A 161 18.18 8.50 10.13
CA GLY A 161 18.46 7.73 11.35
C GLY A 161 18.21 8.48 12.66
N SER A 162 17.58 9.66 12.62
CA SER A 162 17.24 10.44 13.81
C SER A 162 15.99 9.95 14.54
N LEU A 163 15.08 9.25 13.86
CA LEU A 163 13.88 8.70 14.48
C LEU A 163 14.18 7.31 15.06
N THR A 164 14.65 7.29 16.31
CA THR A 164 15.19 6.08 16.95
C THR A 164 14.20 5.35 17.85
N CYS A 165 13.13 6.02 18.27
CA CYS A 165 12.11 5.45 19.14
C CYS A 165 10.68 5.77 18.71
N ARG A 166 9.70 5.12 19.38
CA ARG A 166 8.27 5.32 19.11
C ARG A 166 7.81 6.75 19.35
N GLU A 167 8.44 7.45 20.30
CA GLU A 167 8.12 8.84 20.60
C GLU A 167 8.55 9.77 19.46
N ASP A 168 9.80 9.64 18.97
CA ASP A 168 10.32 10.41 17.83
C ASP A 168 9.42 10.24 16.61
N VAL A 169 9.10 8.98 16.27
CA VAL A 169 8.21 8.65 15.15
C VAL A 169 6.81 9.21 15.36
N GLY A 170 6.30 9.20 16.59
CA GLY A 170 5.01 9.79 16.90
C GLY A 170 4.98 11.31 16.76
N GLN A 171 6.07 12.00 17.13
CA GLN A 171 6.20 13.45 16.93
C GLN A 171 6.31 13.79 15.44
N ALA A 172 7.14 13.09 14.68
CA ALA A 172 7.30 13.28 13.24
C ALA A 172 5.99 13.00 12.48
N ALA A 173 5.29 11.91 12.80
CA ALA A 173 4.01 11.56 12.18
C ALA A 173 2.93 12.63 12.43
N ARG A 174 2.85 13.16 13.67
CA ARG A 174 1.93 14.27 13.99
C ARG A 174 2.28 15.55 13.22
N ALA A 175 3.57 15.87 13.07
CA ALA A 175 3.99 17.04 12.31
C ALA A 175 3.55 16.94 10.84
N VAL A 176 3.81 15.79 10.19
CA VAL A 176 3.38 15.54 8.80
C VAL A 176 1.85 15.54 8.67
N MET A 177 1.15 14.90 9.60
CA MET A 177 -0.32 14.89 9.68
C MET A 177 -0.89 16.31 9.71
N GLN A 178 -0.36 17.18 10.57
CA GLN A 178 -0.80 18.57 10.72
C GLN A 178 -0.43 19.43 9.51
N GLN A 179 0.79 19.30 9.00
CA GLN A 179 1.30 20.07 7.87
C GLN A 179 0.48 19.84 6.59
N HIS A 180 0.05 18.60 6.36
CA HIS A 180 -0.66 18.21 5.14
C HIS A 180 -2.17 17.97 5.34
N ASN A 181 -2.67 18.09 6.57
CA ASN A 181 -4.06 17.77 6.93
C ASN A 181 -4.49 16.38 6.44
N ILE A 182 -3.65 15.37 6.71
CA ILE A 182 -3.78 13.99 6.24
C ILE A 182 -3.71 13.03 7.43
N SER A 183 -4.35 11.87 7.36
CA SER A 183 -4.11 10.81 8.36
C SER A 183 -2.79 10.09 8.08
N VAL A 184 -2.04 9.70 9.09
CA VAL A 184 -0.75 9.01 8.94
C VAL A 184 -0.80 7.64 9.62
N ILE A 185 -0.37 6.60 8.92
CA ILE A 185 -0.14 5.27 9.49
C ILE A 185 1.35 5.01 9.47
N ALA A 186 2.01 5.31 10.59
CA ALA A 186 3.45 5.10 10.74
C ALA A 186 3.75 3.60 10.92
N LYS A 187 4.52 3.04 9.98
CA LYS A 187 4.91 1.61 9.98
C LYS A 187 6.11 1.41 10.92
N GLY A 188 5.87 0.75 12.06
CA GLY A 188 6.84 0.63 13.17
C GLY A 188 7.90 -0.46 13.03
N GLY A 189 7.92 -1.21 11.93
CA GLY A 189 8.77 -2.41 11.75
C GLY A 189 10.29 -2.22 11.90
N HIS A 190 10.77 -0.96 11.97
CA HIS A 190 12.18 -0.62 12.12
C HIS A 190 12.60 -0.28 13.57
N LEU A 191 11.65 -0.04 14.48
CA LEU A 191 11.94 0.53 15.82
C LEU A 191 12.02 -0.52 16.93
N ASP A 192 11.31 -1.64 16.76
CA ASP A 192 11.12 -2.63 17.82
C ASP A 192 11.31 -4.05 17.26
N ALA A 193 12.09 -4.85 17.98
CA ALA A 193 12.36 -6.24 17.60
C ALA A 193 11.12 -7.12 17.78
N THR A 194 10.23 -6.78 18.71
CA THR A 194 9.11 -7.61 19.15
C THR A 194 7.76 -7.17 18.58
N ASP A 195 7.48 -5.86 18.57
CA ASP A 195 6.21 -5.31 18.07
C ASP A 195 6.42 -4.41 16.84
N VAL A 196 6.14 -4.99 15.67
CA VAL A 196 6.23 -4.35 14.35
C VAL A 196 4.89 -3.77 13.91
N GLY A 197 4.02 -3.46 14.85
CA GLY A 197 2.71 -2.87 14.62
C GLY A 197 2.73 -1.52 13.92
N ASN A 198 1.53 -1.06 13.57
CA ASN A 198 1.29 0.20 12.90
C ASN A 198 0.60 1.18 13.85
N THR A 199 1.02 2.44 13.84
CA THR A 199 0.36 3.49 14.64
C THR A 199 -0.42 4.42 13.73
N VAL A 200 -1.72 4.53 13.99
CA VAL A 200 -2.64 5.43 13.29
C VAL A 200 -2.65 6.78 13.99
N PHE A 201 -2.46 7.84 13.23
CA PHE A 201 -2.65 9.24 13.60
C PHE A 201 -3.75 9.79 12.70
N ASP A 202 -4.95 9.99 13.23
CA ASP A 202 -6.07 10.53 12.46
C ASP A 202 -6.04 12.07 12.44
N ARG A 203 -6.76 12.68 11.48
CA ARG A 203 -6.84 14.14 11.37
C ARG A 203 -7.49 14.83 12.59
N ALA A 204 -8.22 14.10 13.42
CA ALA A 204 -8.80 14.60 14.66
C ALA A 204 -7.79 14.59 15.83
N GLY A 205 -6.59 14.02 15.62
CA GLY A 205 -5.53 13.91 16.61
C GLY A 205 -5.60 12.65 17.47
N ALA A 206 -6.52 11.72 17.19
CA ALA A 206 -6.56 10.44 17.87
C ALA A 206 -5.40 9.55 17.42
N ILE A 207 -4.86 8.79 18.38
CA ILE A 207 -3.68 7.96 18.17
C ILE A 207 -3.98 6.56 18.66
N GLN A 208 -3.84 5.61 17.76
CA GLN A 208 -4.18 4.21 18.04
C GLN A 208 -3.08 3.30 17.52
N HIS A 209 -2.51 2.49 18.42
CA HIS A 209 -1.51 1.51 18.04
C HIS A 209 -2.15 0.15 17.76
N CYS A 210 -1.90 -0.40 16.57
CA CYS A 210 -2.26 -1.75 16.20
C CYS A 210 -1.02 -2.64 16.33
N SER A 211 -0.87 -3.28 17.48
CA SER A 211 0.25 -4.18 17.77
C SER A 211 0.28 -5.38 16.82
N SER A 212 1.47 -5.78 16.42
CA SER A 212 1.71 -6.99 15.63
C SER A 212 3.06 -7.57 15.99
N ALA A 213 3.08 -8.84 16.41
CA ALA A 213 4.34 -9.52 16.63
C ALA A 213 5.17 -9.56 15.33
N ARG A 214 6.50 -9.61 15.46
CA ARG A 214 7.39 -9.90 14.33
C ARG A 214 7.15 -11.34 13.84
N VAL A 215 7.29 -11.55 12.52
CA VAL A 215 7.38 -12.88 11.92
C VAL A 215 8.84 -13.09 11.55
N ASP A 216 9.43 -14.20 11.97
CA ASP A 216 10.73 -14.61 11.46
C ASP A 216 10.53 -15.22 10.07
N SER A 217 10.78 -14.41 9.04
CA SER A 217 10.57 -14.78 7.65
C SER A 217 11.37 -13.89 6.71
N THR A 218 11.87 -14.48 5.65
CA THR A 218 12.52 -13.79 4.53
C THR A 218 11.53 -13.26 3.48
N ALA A 219 10.24 -13.64 3.60
CA ALA A 219 9.18 -13.30 2.67
C ALA A 219 8.62 -11.88 2.92
N THR A 220 9.48 -10.86 2.77
CA THR A 220 9.15 -9.46 3.09
C THR A 220 9.03 -8.56 1.86
N HIS A 221 9.25 -9.12 0.67
CA HIS A 221 9.15 -8.38 -0.59
C HIS A 221 7.69 -7.93 -0.82
N GLY A 222 7.51 -6.63 -1.05
CA GLY A 222 6.21 -6.00 -1.30
C GLY A 222 5.29 -5.80 -0.10
N THR A 223 5.79 -5.92 1.14
CA THR A 223 4.99 -5.70 2.35
C THR A 223 4.33 -4.31 2.43
N GLY A 224 5.04 -3.25 2.02
CA GLY A 224 4.51 -1.87 1.99
C GLY A 224 3.37 -1.69 0.98
N CYS A 225 3.58 -2.12 -0.27
CA CYS A 225 2.56 -2.09 -1.31
C CYS A 225 1.33 -2.91 -0.91
N SER A 226 1.56 -4.07 -0.30
CA SER A 226 0.50 -4.96 0.15
C SER A 226 -0.36 -4.32 1.25
N LEU A 227 0.27 -3.73 2.27
CA LEU A 227 -0.41 -3.06 3.36
C LEU A 227 -1.30 -1.91 2.87
N SER A 228 -0.73 -1.01 2.07
CA SER A 228 -1.41 0.20 1.59
C SER A 228 -2.57 -0.13 0.64
N SER A 229 -2.41 -1.13 -0.23
CA SER A 229 -3.46 -1.59 -1.14
C SER A 229 -4.62 -2.30 -0.42
N ALA A 230 -4.30 -3.17 0.55
CA ALA A 230 -5.32 -3.77 1.41
C ALA A 230 -6.07 -2.70 2.20
N LEU A 231 -5.35 -1.73 2.78
CA LEU A 231 -5.93 -0.62 3.51
C LEU A 231 -6.89 0.22 2.64
N ALA A 232 -6.45 0.66 1.46
CA ALA A 232 -7.29 1.43 0.52
C ALA A 232 -8.58 0.68 0.18
N THR A 233 -8.48 -0.64 -0.02
CA THR A 233 -9.63 -1.50 -0.30
C THR A 233 -10.62 -1.55 0.86
N ARG A 234 -10.13 -1.73 2.09
CA ARG A 234 -10.98 -1.78 3.28
C ARG A 234 -11.67 -0.44 3.54
N ILE A 235 -10.95 0.67 3.39
CA ILE A 235 -11.56 2.02 3.53
C ILE A 235 -12.60 2.26 2.41
N GLY A 236 -12.29 1.88 1.17
CA GLY A 236 -13.24 1.95 0.05
C GLY A 236 -14.48 1.06 0.23
N ALA A 237 -14.39 0.00 1.05
CA ALA A 237 -15.52 -0.83 1.45
C ALA A 237 -16.35 -0.22 2.60
N GLY A 238 -15.92 0.90 3.19
CA GLY A 238 -16.60 1.59 4.28
C GLY A 238 -16.05 1.31 5.68
N ASP A 239 -14.95 0.59 5.82
CA ASP A 239 -14.30 0.43 7.13
C ASP A 239 -13.74 1.77 7.61
N SER A 240 -13.78 2.02 8.93
CA SER A 240 -13.04 3.14 9.50
C SER A 240 -11.53 2.96 9.32
N LEU A 241 -10.77 4.04 9.36
CA LEU A 241 -9.30 4.00 9.24
C LEU A 241 -8.67 2.99 10.22
N TYR A 242 -9.15 2.97 11.46
CA TYR A 242 -8.66 2.03 12.47
C TYR A 242 -9.04 0.58 12.15
N GLN A 243 -10.30 0.32 11.76
CA GLN A 243 -10.74 -1.03 11.37
C GLN A 243 -9.95 -1.56 10.17
N ALA A 244 -9.77 -0.73 9.15
CA ALA A 244 -8.98 -1.03 7.97
C ALA A 244 -7.52 -1.33 8.34
N THR A 245 -6.93 -0.55 9.26
CA THR A 245 -5.54 -0.76 9.73
C THR A 245 -5.40 -2.06 10.51
N VAL A 246 -6.35 -2.37 11.40
CA VAL A 246 -6.34 -3.62 12.16
C VAL A 246 -6.43 -4.83 11.22
N TRP A 247 -7.33 -4.76 10.24
CA TRP A 247 -7.50 -5.83 9.26
C TRP A 247 -6.24 -6.01 8.42
N SER A 248 -5.72 -4.94 7.82
CA SER A 248 -4.57 -5.00 6.91
C SER A 248 -3.29 -5.44 7.64
N THR A 249 -3.10 -5.01 8.89
CA THR A 249 -1.97 -5.44 9.74
C THR A 249 -2.02 -6.94 10.02
N ARG A 250 -3.19 -7.46 10.42
CA ARG A 250 -3.36 -8.89 10.71
C ARG A 250 -3.23 -9.75 9.47
N TRP A 251 -3.87 -9.33 8.37
CA TRP A 251 -3.78 -10.00 7.08
C TRP A 251 -2.33 -10.07 6.60
N LEU A 252 -1.60 -8.94 6.63
CA LEU A 252 -0.22 -8.91 6.17
C LEU A 252 0.70 -9.78 7.03
N ARG A 253 0.53 -9.76 8.37
CA ARG A 253 1.29 -10.65 9.26
C ARG A 253 1.09 -12.12 8.86
N HIS A 254 -0.15 -12.53 8.58
CA HIS A 254 -0.44 -13.88 8.15
C HIS A 254 0.14 -14.18 6.75
N ALA A 255 0.04 -13.24 5.81
CA ALA A 255 0.63 -13.35 4.47
C ALA A 255 2.16 -13.51 4.52
N ILE A 256 2.85 -12.79 5.41
CA ILE A 256 4.30 -12.96 5.64
C ILE A 256 4.58 -14.35 6.21
N ALA A 257 3.84 -14.79 7.23
CA ALA A 257 4.04 -16.10 7.86
C ALA A 257 3.87 -17.29 6.91
N CYS A 258 3.05 -17.13 5.87
CA CYS A 258 2.86 -18.14 4.83
C CYS A 258 3.75 -17.94 3.58
N GLY A 259 4.42 -16.80 3.45
CA GLY A 259 5.11 -16.38 2.23
C GLY A 259 6.24 -17.32 1.80
N GLU A 260 7.01 -17.87 2.73
CA GLU A 260 8.13 -18.77 2.40
C GLU A 260 7.67 -20.08 1.74
N ALA A 261 6.46 -20.55 2.05
CA ALA A 261 5.89 -21.74 1.44
C ALA A 261 5.67 -21.60 -0.08
N LEU A 262 5.64 -20.37 -0.60
CA LEU A 262 5.53 -20.12 -2.04
C LEU A 262 6.78 -20.53 -2.82
N SER A 263 7.96 -20.57 -2.18
CA SER A 263 9.24 -20.92 -2.82
C SER A 263 9.53 -20.10 -4.10
N VAL A 264 9.27 -18.79 -4.08
CA VAL A 264 9.47 -17.90 -5.23
C VAL A 264 10.79 -17.16 -5.14
N GLY A 265 11.67 -17.44 -6.10
CA GLY A 265 12.97 -16.77 -6.23
C GLY A 265 14.03 -17.28 -5.24
N HIS A 266 15.18 -16.60 -5.22
CA HIS A 266 16.36 -16.98 -4.42
C HIS A 266 16.88 -15.83 -3.54
N GLY A 267 16.07 -14.78 -3.35
CA GLY A 267 16.40 -13.62 -2.52
C GLY A 267 15.29 -13.39 -1.49
N HIS A 268 14.83 -12.15 -1.35
CA HIS A 268 13.65 -11.84 -0.54
C HIS A 268 12.39 -12.26 -1.29
N GLY A 269 11.74 -13.32 -0.81
CA GLY A 269 10.50 -13.82 -1.38
C GLY A 269 9.30 -12.88 -1.13
N PRO A 270 8.21 -13.02 -1.90
CA PRO A 270 7.00 -12.26 -1.70
C PRO A 270 6.16 -12.79 -0.54
N VAL A 271 5.31 -11.92 0.01
CA VAL A 271 4.23 -12.37 0.92
C VAL A 271 3.21 -13.23 0.17
N ASP A 272 2.54 -14.12 0.90
CA ASP A 272 1.41 -14.89 0.37
C ASP A 272 0.10 -14.12 0.51
N HIS A 273 -0.18 -13.30 -0.50
CA HIS A 273 -1.35 -12.44 -0.60
C HIS A 273 -2.68 -13.20 -0.42
N PHE A 274 -2.71 -14.48 -0.81
CA PHE A 274 -3.92 -15.31 -0.80
C PHE A 274 -3.93 -16.34 0.34
N ALA A 275 -3.00 -16.29 1.29
CA ALA A 275 -2.89 -17.25 2.38
C ALA A 275 -4.23 -17.48 3.11
N HIS A 276 -4.91 -16.40 3.48
CA HIS A 276 -6.15 -16.47 4.27
C HIS A 276 -7.40 -16.96 3.50
N ILE A 277 -7.34 -16.98 2.16
CA ILE A 277 -8.44 -17.49 1.31
C ILE A 277 -8.10 -18.84 0.67
N ARG A 278 -6.83 -19.25 0.70
CA ARG A 278 -6.39 -20.53 0.15
C ARG A 278 -6.98 -21.65 1.00
N PRO A 279 -7.70 -22.62 0.40
CA PRO A 279 -8.21 -23.76 1.14
C PRO A 279 -7.03 -24.62 1.65
N GLU A 280 -7.23 -25.34 2.76
CA GLU A 280 -6.19 -26.14 3.43
C GLU A 280 -5.48 -27.15 2.50
N HIS A 281 -6.16 -27.62 1.46
CA HIS A 281 -5.63 -28.57 0.46
C HIS A 281 -5.12 -27.90 -0.83
N GLY A 282 -5.11 -26.56 -0.89
CA GLY A 282 -4.74 -25.79 -2.06
C GLY A 282 -5.82 -25.72 -3.14
N TRP A 283 -5.72 -24.73 -4.03
CA TRP A 283 -6.69 -24.48 -5.09
C TRP A 283 -6.70 -25.51 -6.22
N LEU A 284 -5.60 -26.27 -6.33
CA LEU A 284 -5.32 -27.14 -7.46
C LEU A 284 -5.44 -28.62 -7.11
N ASP A 285 -5.97 -28.98 -5.94
CA ASP A 285 -6.29 -30.38 -5.63
C ASP A 285 -7.40 -30.86 -6.58
N PRO A 286 -7.08 -31.73 -7.56
CA PRO A 286 -8.04 -32.16 -8.57
C PRO A 286 -9.16 -33.02 -7.96
N THR A 287 -8.97 -33.54 -6.74
CA THR A 287 -9.94 -34.37 -6.04
C THR A 287 -11.03 -33.57 -5.32
N ARG A 288 -10.86 -32.25 -5.23
CA ARG A 288 -11.77 -31.35 -4.50
C ARG A 288 -12.06 -30.06 -5.25
N ASN A 289 -12.22 -30.14 -6.58
CA ASN A 289 -12.54 -28.98 -7.41
C ASN A 289 -13.86 -28.32 -6.94
N PRO A 290 -13.84 -27.10 -6.38
CA PRO A 290 -15.04 -26.43 -5.89
C PRO A 290 -15.93 -25.88 -7.03
N LEU A 291 -15.49 -25.99 -8.29
CA LEU A 291 -16.21 -25.56 -9.50
C LEU A 291 -16.88 -26.72 -10.24
N ARG A 292 -16.96 -27.92 -9.63
CA ARG A 292 -17.67 -29.08 -10.17
C ARG A 292 -18.87 -29.46 -9.31
#